data_AF-A0A956LG73-F1
#
_entry.id   AF-A0A956LG73-F1
#
_cell.length_a   1.000
_cell.length_b   1.000
_cell.length_c   1.000
_cell.angle_alpha   90.00
_cell.angle_beta   90.00
_cell.angle_gamma   90.00
#
_symmetry.space_group_name_H-M   'P 1'
#
loop_
_entity.id
_entity.type
_entity.pdbx_description
1 polymer ?
#
loop_
_entity_poly.entity_id
_entity_poly.type
_entity_poly.pdbx_seq_one_letter_code
_entity_poly.pdbx_strand_id
1 'polypeptide(L)'
;GVTRFSVGDDVFGSVDHGAHAELVAMAEDGSVAAMPDGLSYREAAAIPYGAGTAIVFLRDLAKLQAGEHVLILGATGGVGRYAVQLAKALGAEV
;
A
#
# COMPACT_ATOMS: atom_id res chain seq x y z
N GLY A 1 -6.45 14.80 -20.37
CA GLY A 1 -5.78 15.87 -19.57
C GLY A 1 -5.98 15.53 -18.12
N VAL A 2 -5.09 15.97 -17.23
CA VAL A 2 -5.13 15.64 -15.79
C VAL A 2 -6.22 16.43 -15.08
N THR A 3 -7.04 15.76 -14.28
CA THR A 3 -8.15 16.37 -13.50
C THR A 3 -8.16 15.96 -12.03
N ARG A 4 -7.48 14.88 -11.66
CA ARG A 4 -7.45 14.35 -10.28
C ARG A 4 -6.42 15.01 -9.35
N PHE A 5 -5.42 15.67 -9.92
CA PHE A 5 -4.29 16.25 -9.18
C PHE A 5 -3.91 17.62 -9.74
N SER A 6 -3.36 18.46 -8.87
CA SER A 6 -2.83 19.79 -9.16
C SER A 6 -1.35 19.89 -8.79
N VAL A 7 -0.65 20.88 -9.37
CA VAL A 7 0.73 21.17 -8.99
C VAL A 7 0.77 21.60 -7.52
N GLY A 8 1.62 20.95 -6.74
CA GLY A 8 1.76 21.20 -5.29
C GLY A 8 1.02 20.19 -4.42
N ASP A 9 0.21 19.29 -5.00
CA ASP A 9 -0.42 18.21 -4.24
C ASP A 9 0.62 17.19 -3.77
N ASP A 10 0.54 16.83 -2.49
CA ASP A 10 1.31 15.72 -1.94
C ASP A 10 0.71 14.38 -2.38
N VAL A 11 1.50 13.59 -3.08
CA VAL A 11 1.08 12.29 -3.62
C VAL A 11 2.07 11.19 -3.27
N PHE A 12 1.56 9.96 -3.26
CA PHE A 12 2.36 8.76 -3.08
C PHE A 12 1.82 7.63 -3.96
N GLY A 13 2.66 6.66 -4.28
CA GLY A 13 2.29 5.63 -5.23
C GLY A 13 3.41 4.65 -5.55
N SER A 14 3.17 3.80 -6.53
CA SER A 14 4.14 2.84 -7.03
C SER A 14 4.20 2.87 -8.55
N VAL A 15 5.38 2.70 -9.11
CA VAL A 15 5.62 2.49 -10.54
C VAL A 15 6.39 1.19 -10.71
N ASP A 16 6.21 0.49 -11.82
CA ASP A 16 6.92 -0.77 -12.08
C ASP A 16 8.44 -0.57 -12.11
N HIS A 17 8.90 0.54 -12.71
CA HIS A 17 10.31 0.87 -12.86
C HIS A 17 10.55 2.38 -12.78
N GLY A 18 11.74 2.79 -12.33
CA GLY A 18 12.18 4.19 -12.37
C GLY A 18 11.89 5.02 -11.11
N ALA A 19 11.42 4.40 -10.02
CA ALA A 19 11.17 5.11 -8.75
C ALA A 19 12.44 5.62 -8.05
N HIS A 20 13.61 5.06 -8.36
CA HIS A 20 14.92 5.55 -7.90
C HIS A 20 15.43 6.66 -8.82
N ALA A 21 14.69 7.76 -8.90
CA ALA A 21 15.01 8.93 -9.71
C ALA A 21 14.48 10.19 -9.01
N GLU A 22 14.98 11.36 -9.44
CA GLU A 22 14.47 12.65 -8.94
C GLU A 22 13.06 12.96 -9.48
N LEU A 23 12.71 12.41 -10.65
CA LEU A 23 11.43 12.60 -11.32
C LEU A 23 10.93 11.29 -11.93
N VAL A 24 9.62 11.08 -11.88
CA VAL A 24 8.93 9.97 -12.53
C VAL A 24 7.64 10.48 -13.17
N ALA A 25 7.37 10.06 -14.41
CA ALA A 25 6.11 10.35 -15.08
C ALA A 25 5.11 9.22 -14.80
N MET A 26 3.91 9.56 -14.36
CA MET A 26 2.82 8.61 -14.10
C MET A 26 1.52 9.14 -14.70
N ALA A 27 0.66 8.24 -15.15
CA ALA A 27 -0.70 8.60 -15.53
C ALA A 27 -1.52 8.94 -14.27
N GLU A 28 -2.45 9.89 -14.36
CA GLU A 28 -3.28 10.28 -13.20
C GLU A 28 -4.16 9.12 -12.69
N ASP A 29 -4.43 8.14 -13.55
CA ASP A 29 -5.18 6.92 -13.27
C ASP A 29 -4.30 5.70 -12.97
N GLY A 30 -2.98 5.89 -12.92
CA GLY A 30 -2.04 4.88 -12.46
C GLY A 30 -2.10 4.65 -10.93
N SER A 31 -1.14 3.88 -10.43
CA SER A 31 -0.98 3.58 -9.00
C SER A 31 -0.44 4.79 -8.21
N VAL A 32 -1.18 5.90 -8.22
CA VAL A 32 -0.90 7.15 -7.52
C VAL A 32 -2.16 7.63 -6.79
N ALA A 33 -1.98 8.09 -5.56
CA ALA A 33 -3.03 8.59 -4.70
C ALA A 33 -2.55 9.82 -3.90
N ALA A 34 -3.50 10.60 -3.38
CA ALA A 34 -3.21 11.67 -2.45
C ALA A 34 -2.56 11.10 -1.18
N MET A 35 -1.51 11.76 -0.70
CA MET A 35 -0.83 11.36 0.53
C MET A 35 -1.75 11.59 1.74
N PRO A 36 -1.90 10.62 2.66
CA PRO A 36 -2.63 10.84 3.90
C PRO A 36 -2.02 11.96 4.74
N ASP A 37 -2.87 12.78 5.36
CA ASP A 37 -2.46 13.85 6.26
C ASP A 37 -1.60 13.31 7.42
N GLY A 38 -0.56 14.05 7.77
CA GLY A 38 0.30 13.76 8.92
C GLY A 38 1.40 12.72 8.68
N LEU A 39 1.51 12.16 7.47
CA LEU A 39 2.65 11.33 7.10
C LEU A 39 3.78 12.18 6.51
N SER A 40 5.03 11.84 6.85
CA SER A 40 6.18 12.30 6.08
C SER A 40 6.27 11.55 4.74
N TYR A 41 6.91 12.14 3.72
CA TYR A 41 7.17 11.44 2.46
C TYR A 41 7.93 10.12 2.65
N ARG A 42 8.81 10.04 3.66
CA ARG A 42 9.55 8.80 3.99
C ARG A 42 8.61 7.69 4.44
N GLU A 43 7.64 8.02 5.28
CA GLU A 43 6.63 7.06 5.75
C GLU A 43 5.69 6.68 4.62
N ALA A 44 5.20 7.67 3.85
CA ALA A 44 4.32 7.44 2.71
C ALA A 44 4.98 6.53 1.66
N ALA A 45 6.26 6.73 1.33
CA ALA A 45 6.98 5.92 0.36
C ALA A 45 7.12 4.43 0.77
N ALA A 46 7.01 4.10 2.07
CA ALA A 46 7.13 2.74 2.58
C ALA A 46 5.81 1.94 2.51
N ILE A 47 4.69 2.57 2.14
CA ILE A 47 3.35 1.97 2.16
C ILE A 47 3.01 1.19 0.88
N PRO A 48 3.16 1.74 -0.34
CA PRO A 48 2.52 1.21 -1.54
C PRO A 48 2.82 -0.26 -1.82
N TYR A 49 4.09 -0.66 -1.73
CA TYR A 49 4.49 -2.03 -2.01
C TYR A 49 4.01 -3.02 -0.94
N GLY A 50 4.34 -2.76 0.32
CA GLY A 50 4.06 -3.68 1.43
C GLY A 50 2.57 -3.83 1.72
N ALA A 51 1.89 -2.70 1.92
CA ALA A 51 0.46 -2.67 2.24
C ALA A 51 -0.41 -3.07 1.04
N GLY A 52 -0.06 -2.58 -0.17
CA GLY A 52 -0.78 -2.91 -1.40
C GLY A 52 -0.75 -4.41 -1.71
N THR A 53 0.41 -5.04 -1.54
CA THR A 53 0.52 -6.50 -1.68
C THR A 53 -0.31 -7.21 -0.62
N ALA A 54 -0.15 -6.86 0.66
CA ALA A 54 -0.85 -7.53 1.74
C ALA A 54 -2.39 -7.45 1.60
N ILE A 55 -2.95 -6.27 1.29
CA ILE A 55 -4.40 -6.11 1.20
C ILE A 55 -5.00 -6.87 0.02
N VAL A 56 -4.35 -6.87 -1.15
CA VAL A 56 -4.83 -7.61 -2.32
C VAL A 56 -4.86 -9.10 -2.04
N PHE A 57 -3.80 -9.65 -1.44
CA PHE A 57 -3.75 -11.08 -1.14
C PHE A 57 -4.74 -11.50 -0.05
N LEU A 58 -4.88 -10.72 1.03
CA LEU A 58 -5.78 -11.07 2.14
C LEU A 58 -7.25 -10.82 1.78
N ARG A 59 -7.60 -9.64 1.25
CA ARG A 59 -9.00 -9.24 1.00
C ARG A 59 -9.53 -9.74 -0.33
N ASP A 60 -8.75 -9.63 -1.40
CA ASP A 60 -9.30 -9.83 -2.76
C ASP A 60 -9.08 -11.25 -3.27
N LEU A 61 -7.90 -11.84 -3.00
CA LEU A 61 -7.56 -13.19 -3.44
C LEU A 61 -7.99 -14.27 -2.44
N ALA A 62 -7.47 -14.22 -1.21
CA ALA A 62 -7.81 -15.18 -0.16
C ALA A 62 -9.24 -14.96 0.38
N LYS A 63 -9.75 -13.73 0.27
CA LYS A 63 -11.06 -13.33 0.80
C LYS A 63 -11.20 -13.72 2.26
N LEU A 64 -10.18 -13.43 3.04
CA LEU A 64 -10.10 -13.73 4.47
C LEU A 64 -11.33 -13.18 5.20
N GLN A 65 -11.98 -14.03 5.99
CA GLN A 65 -13.16 -13.69 6.78
C GLN A 65 -12.80 -13.57 8.26
N ALA A 66 -13.63 -12.82 9.01
CA ALA A 66 -13.49 -12.71 10.45
C ALA A 66 -13.64 -14.09 11.13
N GLY A 67 -12.78 -14.37 12.10
CA GLY A 67 -12.72 -15.66 12.82
C GLY A 67 -11.90 -16.75 12.12
N GLU A 68 -11.42 -16.52 10.89
CA GLU A 68 -10.47 -17.44 10.25
C GLU A 68 -9.07 -17.29 10.84
N HIS A 69 -8.27 -18.36 10.79
CA HIS A 69 -6.86 -18.35 11.19
C HIS A 69 -5.96 -18.19 9.97
N VAL A 70 -4.94 -17.33 10.06
CA VAL A 70 -3.97 -17.11 8.99
C VAL A 70 -2.54 -17.15 9.53
N LEU A 71 -1.68 -17.94 8.89
CA LEU A 71 -0.24 -17.98 9.18
C LEU A 71 0.50 -16.96 8.32
N ILE A 72 1.21 -16.03 8.95
CA ILE A 72 2.05 -15.04 8.26
C ILE A 72 3.53 -15.42 8.41
N LEU A 73 4.12 -15.93 7.32
CA LEU A 73 5.57 -16.17 7.25
C LEU A 73 6.32 -14.85 7.02
N GLY A 74 7.38 -14.61 7.79
CA GLY A 74 8.17 -13.38 7.67
C GLY A 74 7.44 -12.12 8.16
N ALA A 75 6.68 -12.24 9.26
CA ALA A 75 5.87 -11.16 9.84
C ALA A 75 6.62 -9.85 10.13
N THR A 76 7.95 -9.88 10.31
CA THR A 76 8.77 -8.69 10.55
C THR A 76 9.25 -7.99 9.26
N GLY A 77 9.01 -8.60 8.09
CA GLY A 77 9.39 -8.06 6.78
C GLY A 77 8.45 -6.96 6.27
N GLY A 78 8.80 -6.38 5.11
CA GLY A 78 8.08 -5.24 4.52
C GLY A 78 6.61 -5.52 4.22
N VAL A 79 6.26 -6.71 3.72
CA VAL A 79 4.86 -7.13 3.51
C VAL A 79 4.25 -7.67 4.81
N GLY A 80 5.00 -8.53 5.51
CA GLY A 80 4.51 -9.25 6.69
C GLY A 80 3.95 -8.34 7.78
N ARG A 81 4.62 -7.20 8.05
CA ARG A 81 4.16 -6.26 9.09
C ARG A 81 2.81 -5.62 8.79
N TYR A 82 2.51 -5.40 7.50
CA TYR A 82 1.20 -4.90 7.08
C TYR A 82 0.19 -6.05 7.07
N ALA A 83 0.59 -7.24 6.61
CA ALA A 83 -0.29 -8.41 6.59
C ALA A 83 -0.82 -8.77 7.98
N VAL A 84 0.03 -8.74 9.02
CA VAL A 84 -0.41 -8.95 10.41
C VAL A 84 -1.48 -7.93 10.83
N GLN A 85 -1.22 -6.64 10.60
CA GLN A 85 -2.14 -5.58 10.99
C GLN A 85 -3.47 -5.65 10.23
N LEU A 86 -3.41 -5.87 8.91
CA LEU A 86 -4.58 -5.97 8.05
C LEU A 86 -5.40 -7.24 8.34
N ALA A 87 -4.77 -8.38 8.58
CA ALA A 87 -5.47 -9.61 8.96
C ALA A 87 -6.21 -9.43 10.30
N LYS A 88 -5.57 -8.83 11.31
CA LYS A 88 -6.24 -8.48 12.57
C LYS A 88 -7.40 -7.49 12.35
N ALA A 89 -7.22 -6.48 11.49
CA ALA A 89 -8.27 -5.51 11.16
C ALA A 89 -9.46 -6.14 10.41
N LEU A 90 -9.22 -7.20 9.63
CA LEU A 90 -10.26 -8.01 8.98
C LEU A 90 -10.93 -9.02 9.95
N GLY A 91 -10.49 -9.06 11.21
CA GLY A 91 -11.08 -9.91 12.25
C GLY A 91 -10.53 -11.34 12.27
N ALA A 92 -9.43 -11.62 11.58
CA ALA A 92 -8.80 -12.93 11.60
C ALA A 92 -7.89 -13.13 12.83
N GLU A 93 -7.66 -14.38 13.18
CA GLU A 93 -6.62 -14.79 14.11
C GLU A 93 -5.29 -14.96 13.35
N VAL A 94 -4.27 -14.26 13.84
CA VAL A 94 -2.89 -14.26 13.33
C VAL A 94 -2.02 -14.73 14.47
#